data_AF-A0A1I2FC93-F1
#
_entry.id   AF-A0A1I2FC93-F1
#
_cell.length_a   1.000
_cell.length_b   1.000
_cell.length_c   1.000
_cell.angle_alpha   90.00
_cell.angle_beta   90.00
_cell.angle_gamma   90.00
#
_symmetry.space_group_name_H-M   'P 1'
#
loop_
_entity.id
_entity.type
_entity.pdbx_description
1 polymer ?
#
loop_
_entity_poly.entity_id
_entity_poly.type
_entity_poly.pdbx_seq_one_letter_code
_entity_poly.pdbx_strand_id
1 'polypeptide(L)'
;MKSFCLSEMLIYSAKERKARRVPFNPNLTVILGKNDTGKSVLIKSIYHTFGANVKFDSTWDNAATCSLVRFTIDKKPYSILRWGKIFGLFGENDSLIGIYESISKELGPVLAKLFDFGLVWNDRQNDTNVLPPAFFLLPYYIDQDKSWADNWNAFENLSQYDNWRNAVVEYHTGLKPNEYYVAKTEFDKLKEVAAEKSKETKMMKSLLDNTNKSISSVDFSISIDIFKKEVDE
;
A
#
# COMPACT_ATOMS: atom_id res chain seq x y z
N MET A 1 -2.75 0.04 18.64
CA MET A 1 -2.32 -1.02 17.71
C MET A 1 -3.12 -2.27 18.00
N LYS A 2 -3.65 -2.93 16.98
CA LYS A 2 -4.43 -4.17 17.15
C LYS A 2 -3.52 -5.33 17.57
N SER A 3 -4.05 -6.26 18.35
CA SER A 3 -3.35 -7.48 18.74
C SER A 3 -3.36 -8.47 17.59
N PHE A 4 -2.20 -8.81 17.04
CA PHE A 4 -2.03 -9.82 15.99
C PHE A 4 -1.34 -11.07 16.55
N CYS A 5 -1.93 -12.25 16.32
CA CYS A 5 -1.37 -13.51 16.78
C CYS A 5 -1.52 -14.60 15.73
N LEU A 6 -0.42 -15.29 15.41
CA LEU A 6 -0.39 -16.44 14.51
C LEU A 6 -0.85 -17.69 15.26
N SER A 7 -1.72 -18.48 14.64
CA SER A 7 -2.23 -19.72 15.22
C SER A 7 -1.66 -20.95 14.52
N GLU A 8 -1.55 -20.90 13.19
CA GLU A 8 -1.13 -22.05 12.40
C GLU A 8 -0.65 -21.64 11.01
N MET A 9 0.28 -22.42 10.46
CA MET A 9 0.63 -22.39 9.05
C MET A 9 0.47 -23.78 8.42
N LEU A 10 -0.13 -23.82 7.24
CA LEU A 10 -0.14 -24.97 6.35
C LEU A 10 0.62 -24.63 5.08
N ILE A 11 1.48 -25.55 4.65
CA ILE A 11 2.21 -25.47 3.38
C ILE A 11 1.91 -26.75 2.62
N TYR A 12 1.54 -26.61 1.36
CA TYR A 12 1.21 -27.71 0.48
C TYR A 12 1.95 -27.57 -0.84
N SER A 13 2.53 -28.65 -1.34
CA SER A 13 3.04 -28.73 -2.72
C SER A 13 2.35 -29.90 -3.42
N ALA A 14 1.59 -29.57 -4.46
CA ALA A 14 0.97 -30.57 -5.33
C ALA A 14 2.03 -31.37 -6.10
N LYS A 15 3.10 -30.70 -6.53
CA LYS A 15 4.21 -31.30 -7.28
C LYS A 15 4.97 -32.33 -6.44
N GLU A 16 5.32 -31.97 -5.21
CA GLU A 16 6.04 -32.85 -4.28
C GLU A 16 5.11 -33.85 -3.57
N ARG A 17 3.79 -33.70 -3.71
CA ARG A 17 2.76 -34.47 -2.98
C ARG A 17 2.99 -34.46 -1.47
N LYS A 18 3.41 -33.30 -0.95
CA LYS A 18 3.76 -33.12 0.46
C LYS A 18 2.97 -31.95 1.03
N ALA A 19 2.58 -32.11 2.29
CA ALA A 19 2.00 -31.05 3.09
C ALA A 19 2.70 -30.99 4.44
N ARG A 20 2.75 -29.80 5.02
CA ARG A 20 3.25 -29.56 6.36
C ARG A 20 2.30 -28.64 7.09
N ARG A 21 1.92 -29.03 8.30
CA ARG A 21 1.13 -28.24 9.23
C ARG A 21 2.02 -27.87 10.41
N VAL A 22 2.07 -26.60 10.76
CA VAL A 22 2.86 -26.07 11.88
C VAL A 22 1.95 -25.22 12.76
N PRO A 23 1.58 -25.69 13.96
CA PRO A 23 0.87 -24.87 14.93
C PRO A 23 1.83 -23.87 15.58
N PHE A 24 1.31 -22.71 15.94
CA PHE A 24 2.02 -21.69 16.72
C PHE A 24 1.36 -21.51 18.08
N ASN A 25 2.18 -21.43 19.12
CA ASN A 25 1.72 -21.05 20.44
C ASN A 25 1.54 -19.52 20.49
N PRO A 26 0.44 -19.00 21.08
CA PRO A 26 0.16 -17.58 21.11
C PRO A 26 1.19 -16.74 21.90
N ASN A 27 1.96 -17.37 22.79
CA ASN A 27 2.96 -16.69 23.60
C ASN A 27 4.37 -16.81 23.01
N LEU A 28 4.83 -18.05 22.77
CA LEU A 28 6.19 -18.30 22.28
C LEU A 28 6.26 -19.61 21.51
N THR A 29 6.76 -19.55 20.27
CA THR A 29 7.11 -20.74 19.48
C THR A 29 8.60 -20.72 19.19
N VAL A 30 9.30 -21.81 19.51
CA VAL A 30 10.72 -21.97 19.21
C VAL A 30 10.89 -23.00 18.08
N ILE A 31 11.49 -22.58 16.97
CA ILE A 31 11.77 -23.46 15.82
C ILE A 31 13.22 -23.93 15.91
N LEU A 32 13.42 -25.17 16.37
CA LEU A 32 14.74 -25.78 16.51
C LEU A 32 15.03 -26.73 15.35
N GLY A 33 16.29 -26.75 14.90
CA GLY A 33 16.75 -27.63 13.83
C GLY A 33 18.17 -27.27 13.40
N LYS A 34 18.87 -28.24 12.79
CA LYS A 34 20.20 -28.01 12.21
C LYS A 34 20.14 -26.96 11.09
N ASN A 35 21.29 -26.44 10.66
CA ASN A 35 21.32 -25.57 9.48
C ASN A 35 20.72 -26.30 8.27
N ASP A 36 20.12 -25.53 7.37
CA ASP A 36 19.51 -26.02 6.12
C ASP A 36 18.35 -27.01 6.27
N THR A 37 17.70 -27.07 7.44
CA THR A 37 16.50 -27.88 7.66
C THR A 37 15.19 -27.15 7.32
N GLY A 38 15.25 -26.03 6.59
CA GLY A 38 14.07 -25.26 6.18
C GLY A 38 13.46 -24.34 7.26
N LYS A 39 14.20 -24.01 8.33
CA LYS A 39 13.73 -23.08 9.37
C LYS A 39 13.43 -21.69 8.80
N SER A 40 14.39 -21.13 8.07
CA SER A 40 14.26 -19.81 7.45
C SER A 40 13.16 -19.82 6.39
N VAL A 41 13.03 -20.91 5.63
CA VAL A 41 11.95 -21.10 4.65
C VAL A 41 10.58 -21.06 5.30
N LEU A 42 10.39 -21.74 6.44
CA LEU A 42 9.13 -21.71 7.17
C LEU A 42 8.75 -20.28 7.61
N ILE A 43 9.70 -19.53 8.19
CA ILE A 43 9.46 -18.16 8.65
C ILE A 43 9.20 -17.23 7.45
N LYS A 44 10.06 -17.27 6.43
CA LYS A 44 9.91 -16.53 5.17
C LYS A 44 8.54 -16.79 4.53
N SER A 45 8.06 -18.02 4.58
CA SER A 45 6.77 -18.41 4.02
C SER A 45 5.61 -17.66 4.67
N ILE A 46 5.66 -17.38 5.99
CA ILE A 46 4.58 -16.66 6.69
C ILE A 46 4.41 -15.28 6.05
N TYR A 47 5.49 -14.51 5.98
CA TYR A 47 5.51 -13.18 5.39
C TYR A 47 5.13 -13.19 3.91
N HIS A 48 5.63 -14.19 3.18
CA HIS A 48 5.26 -14.40 1.80
C HIS A 48 3.76 -14.62 1.63
N THR A 49 3.09 -15.40 2.50
CA THR A 49 1.63 -15.58 2.44
C THR A 49 0.86 -14.26 2.61
N PHE A 50 1.37 -13.32 3.41
CA PHE A 50 0.80 -11.98 3.57
C PHE A 50 1.11 -11.00 2.43
N GLY A 51 1.88 -11.40 1.42
CA GLY A 51 2.26 -10.53 0.30
C GLY A 51 3.54 -9.73 0.55
N ALA A 52 4.27 -9.99 1.64
CA ALA A 52 5.63 -9.50 1.82
C ALA A 52 6.60 -10.43 1.09
N ASN A 53 6.94 -10.09 -0.15
CA ASN A 53 7.79 -10.94 -0.99
C ASN A 53 9.20 -11.06 -0.40
N VAL A 54 9.72 -12.28 -0.42
CA VAL A 54 11.03 -12.68 0.08
C VAL A 54 11.73 -13.51 -1.00
N LYS A 55 13.05 -13.59 -0.94
CA LYS A 55 13.82 -14.48 -1.82
C LYS A 55 13.87 -15.89 -1.23
N PHE A 56 13.37 -16.84 -2.01
CA PHE A 56 13.57 -18.26 -1.76
C PHE A 56 14.70 -18.82 -2.64
N ASP A 57 15.13 -20.04 -2.33
CA ASP A 57 15.99 -20.80 -3.23
C ASP A 57 15.16 -21.39 -4.39
N SER A 58 15.87 -21.79 -5.45
CA SER A 58 15.24 -22.32 -6.65
C SER A 58 14.51 -23.65 -6.40
N THR A 59 14.93 -24.42 -5.39
CA THR A 59 14.26 -25.67 -5.03
C THR A 59 12.85 -25.40 -4.50
N TRP A 60 12.71 -24.41 -3.63
CA TRP A 60 11.43 -24.01 -3.06
C TRP A 60 10.51 -23.37 -4.11
N ASP A 61 11.04 -22.48 -4.96
CA ASP A 61 10.27 -21.88 -6.04
C ASP A 61 9.72 -22.95 -7.00
N ASN A 62 10.54 -23.95 -7.32
CA ASN A 62 10.17 -25.06 -8.18
C ASN A 62 9.18 -26.03 -7.54
N ALA A 63 8.99 -26.00 -6.22
CA ALA A 63 8.03 -26.85 -5.53
C ALA A 63 6.57 -26.35 -5.68
N ALA A 64 6.35 -25.17 -6.26
CA ALA A 64 5.02 -24.61 -6.53
C ALA A 64 4.08 -24.68 -5.31
N THR A 65 4.57 -24.15 -4.18
CA THR A 65 3.87 -24.25 -2.90
C THR A 65 2.65 -23.35 -2.81
N CYS A 66 1.56 -23.88 -2.25
CA CYS A 66 0.45 -23.14 -1.68
C CYS A 66 0.64 -23.01 -0.16
N SER A 67 0.31 -21.87 0.40
CA SER A 67 0.45 -21.60 1.83
C SER A 67 -0.84 -21.02 2.39
N LEU A 68 -1.24 -21.46 3.58
CA LEU A 68 -2.37 -20.92 4.34
C LEU A 68 -1.86 -20.56 5.74
N VAL A 69 -2.11 -19.33 6.19
CA VAL A 69 -1.79 -18.90 7.55
C VAL A 69 -3.10 -18.57 8.26
N ARG A 70 -3.35 -19.21 9.40
CA ARG A 70 -4.44 -18.90 10.32
C ARG A 70 -3.93 -17.99 11.42
N PHE A 71 -4.66 -16.93 11.69
CA PHE A 71 -4.25 -15.90 12.65
C PHE A 71 -5.48 -15.25 13.30
N THR A 72 -5.23 -14.44 14.33
CA THR A 72 -6.27 -13.64 14.98
C THR A 72 -5.87 -12.18 15.02
N ILE A 73 -6.87 -11.31 14.89
CA ILE A 73 -6.74 -9.87 15.11
C ILE A 73 -7.77 -9.47 16.15
N ASP A 74 -7.32 -8.94 17.29
CA ASP A 74 -8.16 -8.63 18.45
C ASP A 74 -9.10 -9.80 18.81
N LYS A 75 -8.53 -11.02 18.82
CA LYS A 75 -9.21 -12.31 19.07
C LYS A 75 -10.20 -12.78 18.00
N LYS A 76 -10.41 -12.01 16.93
CA LYS A 76 -11.24 -12.45 15.79
C LYS A 76 -10.42 -13.34 14.84
N PRO A 77 -10.91 -14.53 14.46
CA PRO A 77 -10.16 -15.45 13.61
C PRO A 77 -10.22 -15.04 12.14
N TYR A 78 -9.09 -15.20 11.47
CA TYR A 78 -8.92 -15.01 10.04
C TYR A 78 -7.99 -16.07 9.47
N SER A 79 -8.03 -16.25 8.15
CA SER A 79 -6.95 -16.94 7.45
C SER A 79 -6.65 -16.30 6.11
N ILE A 80 -5.39 -16.41 5.70
CA ILE A 80 -4.92 -15.93 4.40
C ILE A 80 -4.23 -17.07 3.66
N LEU A 81 -4.68 -17.32 2.45
CA LEU A 81 -4.12 -18.28 1.53
C LEU A 81 -3.34 -17.54 0.45
N ARG A 82 -2.19 -18.09 0.06
CA ARG A 82 -1.46 -17.66 -1.14
C ARG A 82 -1.15 -18.86 -2.02
N TRP A 83 -1.52 -18.75 -3.30
CA TRP A 83 -1.13 -19.68 -4.35
C TRP A 83 -0.63 -18.90 -5.57
N GLY A 84 0.69 -18.93 -5.78
CA GLY A 84 1.34 -18.09 -6.77
C GLY A 84 1.11 -16.60 -6.49
N LYS A 85 0.37 -15.93 -7.38
CA LYS A 85 -0.03 -14.53 -7.27
C LYS A 85 -1.43 -14.33 -6.67
N ILE A 86 -2.19 -15.41 -6.49
CA ILE A 86 -3.56 -15.35 -5.99
C ILE A 86 -3.53 -15.41 -4.46
N PHE A 87 -4.29 -14.53 -3.84
CA PHE A 87 -4.50 -14.46 -2.41
C PHE A 87 -5.98 -14.66 -2.10
N GLY A 88 -6.29 -15.53 -1.14
CA GLY A 88 -7.64 -15.68 -0.59
C GLY A 88 -7.65 -15.24 0.87
N LEU A 89 -8.51 -14.29 1.22
CA LEU A 89 -8.70 -13.87 2.61
C LEU A 89 -10.02 -14.42 3.13
N PHE A 90 -9.99 -15.01 4.32
CA PHE A 90 -11.13 -15.63 4.95
C PHE A 90 -11.32 -15.07 6.37
N GLY A 91 -12.57 -14.93 6.77
CA GLY A 91 -12.97 -14.53 8.11
C GLY A 91 -13.27 -15.73 9.00
N GLU A 92 -14.16 -15.50 9.96
CA GLU A 92 -14.66 -16.52 10.86
C GLU A 92 -15.41 -17.62 10.08
N ASN A 93 -15.31 -18.86 10.58
CA ASN A 93 -15.89 -20.06 9.97
C ASN A 93 -15.46 -20.30 8.50
N ASP A 94 -14.24 -19.90 8.15
CA ASP A 94 -13.67 -20.02 6.79
C ASP A 94 -14.55 -19.32 5.71
N SER A 95 -15.28 -18.27 6.11
CA SER A 95 -16.06 -17.43 5.18
C SER A 95 -15.14 -16.62 4.26
N LEU A 96 -15.33 -16.72 2.95
CA LEU A 96 -14.53 -15.97 1.98
C LEU A 96 -14.83 -14.46 2.09
N ILE A 97 -13.81 -13.67 2.41
CA ILE A 97 -13.87 -12.20 2.38
C ILE A 97 -13.57 -11.68 0.97
N GLY A 98 -12.58 -12.28 0.29
CA GLY A 98 -12.23 -11.90 -1.07
C GLY A 98 -11.04 -12.65 -1.64
N ILE A 99 -10.88 -12.52 -2.95
CA ILE A 99 -9.76 -13.05 -3.74
C ILE A 99 -9.06 -11.87 -4.40
N TYR A 100 -7.73 -11.87 -4.38
CA TYR A 100 -6.89 -10.77 -4.86
C TYR A 100 -5.72 -11.30 -5.69
N GLU A 101 -5.31 -10.56 -6.69
CA GLU A 101 -4.14 -10.86 -7.54
C GLU A 101 -3.06 -9.78 -7.45
N SER A 102 -3.42 -8.56 -7.04
CA SER A 102 -2.48 -7.45 -6.86
C SER A 102 -2.20 -7.16 -5.39
N ILE A 103 -0.94 -7.23 -5.00
CA ILE A 103 -0.52 -6.92 -3.62
C ILE A 103 -0.74 -5.43 -3.30
N SER A 104 -0.26 -4.52 -4.14
CA SER A 104 -0.32 -3.08 -3.83
C SER A 104 -1.71 -2.48 -4.05
N LYS A 105 -2.45 -2.94 -5.07
CA LYS A 105 -3.74 -2.33 -5.46
C LYS A 105 -4.95 -2.96 -4.79
N GLU A 106 -4.88 -4.24 -4.40
CA GLU A 106 -6.05 -4.99 -3.92
C GLU A 106 -5.84 -5.52 -2.50
N LEU A 107 -4.88 -6.44 -2.30
CA LEU A 107 -4.65 -7.09 -1.01
C LEU A 107 -4.20 -6.07 0.06
N GLY A 108 -3.28 -5.17 -0.31
CA GLY A 108 -2.68 -4.17 0.56
C GLY A 108 -3.72 -3.29 1.24
N PRO A 109 -4.63 -2.61 0.50
CA PRO A 109 -5.71 -1.83 1.10
C PRO A 109 -6.63 -2.62 2.03
N VAL A 110 -6.93 -3.88 1.71
CA VAL A 110 -7.78 -4.74 2.55
C VAL A 110 -7.08 -5.10 3.86
N LEU A 111 -5.83 -5.54 3.77
CA LEU A 111 -5.02 -5.84 4.96
C LEU A 111 -4.75 -4.58 5.79
N ALA A 112 -4.48 -3.45 5.14
CA ALA A 112 -4.32 -2.16 5.80
C ALA A 112 -5.54 -1.80 6.65
N LYS A 113 -6.76 -1.92 6.10
CA LYS A 113 -7.99 -1.71 6.86
C LYS A 113 -8.13 -2.72 8.00
N LEU A 114 -7.78 -3.98 7.76
CA LEU A 114 -7.87 -5.04 8.74
C LEU A 114 -6.93 -4.81 9.93
N PHE A 115 -5.68 -4.40 9.66
CA PHE A 115 -4.63 -4.11 10.64
C PHE A 115 -4.66 -2.68 11.19
N ASP A 116 -5.54 -1.82 10.64
CA ASP A 116 -5.60 -0.38 10.94
C ASP A 116 -4.27 0.34 10.64
N PHE A 117 -3.71 0.04 9.46
CA PHE A 117 -2.45 0.55 8.95
C PHE A 117 -2.70 1.49 7.76
N GLY A 118 -2.84 2.79 8.01
CA GLY A 118 -3.24 3.81 7.03
C GLY A 118 -2.09 4.62 6.44
N LEU A 119 -0.86 4.10 6.41
CA LEU A 119 0.27 4.77 5.77
C LEU A 119 0.10 4.76 4.24
N VAL A 120 -0.13 5.95 3.69
CA VAL A 120 -0.26 6.18 2.25
C VAL A 120 0.99 6.87 1.72
N TRP A 121 1.46 6.42 0.56
CA TRP A 121 2.68 6.94 -0.06
C TRP A 121 2.56 7.03 -1.58
N ASN A 122 3.29 7.96 -2.18
CA ASN A 122 3.39 8.03 -3.62
C ASN A 122 4.45 7.05 -4.11
N ASP A 123 4.08 6.20 -5.06
CA ASP A 123 5.08 5.41 -5.76
C ASP A 123 5.88 6.27 -6.75
N ARG A 124 6.83 5.63 -7.46
CA ARG A 124 7.66 6.31 -8.48
C ARG A 124 6.87 6.80 -9.70
N GLN A 125 5.65 6.32 -9.90
CA GLN A 125 4.73 6.80 -10.94
C GLN A 125 3.85 7.96 -10.43
N ASN A 126 4.09 8.40 -9.20
CA ASN A 126 3.34 9.43 -8.49
C ASN A 126 1.88 9.01 -8.18
N ASP A 127 1.60 7.71 -8.19
CA ASP A 127 0.32 7.17 -7.75
C ASP A 127 0.32 7.01 -6.22
N THR A 128 -0.64 7.67 -5.58
CA THR A 128 -0.84 7.63 -4.13
C THR A 128 -1.52 6.32 -3.71
N ASN A 129 -0.75 5.40 -3.12
CA ASN A 129 -1.22 4.07 -2.73
C ASN A 129 -0.95 3.80 -1.25
N VAL A 130 -1.79 2.96 -0.63
CA VAL A 130 -1.51 2.42 0.71
C VAL A 130 -0.25 1.56 0.63
N LEU A 131 0.65 1.71 1.61
CA LEU A 131 1.87 0.91 1.65
C LEU A 131 1.53 -0.59 1.71
N PRO A 132 2.14 -1.43 0.85
CA PRO A 132 1.93 -2.87 0.83
C PRO A 132 2.25 -3.58 2.15
N PRO A 133 1.81 -4.84 2.31
CA PRO A 133 2.01 -5.59 3.54
C PRO A 133 3.46 -5.71 4.01
N ALA A 134 4.41 -5.68 3.09
CA ALA A 134 5.83 -5.66 3.40
C ALA A 134 6.23 -4.57 4.39
N PHE A 135 5.66 -3.36 4.29
CA PHE A 135 6.06 -2.22 5.11
C PHE A 135 5.60 -2.33 6.56
N PHE A 136 4.38 -2.84 6.81
CA PHE A 136 3.89 -3.02 8.18
C PHE A 136 4.49 -4.27 8.84
N LEU A 137 4.90 -5.28 8.07
CA LEU A 137 5.53 -6.50 8.61
C LEU A 137 7.03 -6.33 8.88
N LEU A 138 7.64 -5.28 8.33
CA LEU A 138 9.09 -5.09 8.33
C LEU A 138 9.74 -5.04 9.72
N PRO A 139 9.16 -4.41 10.75
CA PRO A 139 9.75 -4.42 12.09
C PRO A 139 9.73 -5.81 12.77
N TYR A 140 8.92 -6.74 12.28
CA TYR A 140 8.68 -8.04 12.94
C TYR A 140 9.52 -9.17 12.35
N TYR A 141 10.33 -8.89 11.32
CA TYR A 141 11.21 -9.87 10.69
C TYR A 141 12.61 -9.34 10.46
N ILE A 142 13.59 -10.12 10.93
CA ILE A 142 15.02 -9.90 10.66
C ILE A 142 15.49 -11.09 9.83
N ASP A 143 15.91 -10.82 8.59
CA ASP A 143 16.33 -11.86 7.67
C ASP A 143 17.79 -12.24 7.90
N GLN A 144 18.08 -13.55 7.95
CA GLN A 144 19.43 -14.05 8.19
C GLN A 144 20.40 -13.76 7.04
N ASP A 145 19.94 -13.54 5.81
CA ASP A 145 20.82 -13.34 4.66
C ASP A 145 21.05 -11.85 4.41
N LYS A 146 19.97 -11.06 4.48
CA LYS A 146 19.99 -9.64 4.11
C LYS A 146 20.20 -8.70 5.28
N SER A 147 19.62 -8.99 6.44
CA SER A 147 19.51 -7.99 7.51
C SER A 147 20.77 -7.82 8.35
N TRP A 148 21.83 -8.61 8.10
CA TRP A 148 23.16 -8.34 8.66
C TRP A 148 23.92 -7.24 7.93
N ALA A 149 23.59 -6.98 6.66
CA ALA A 149 24.30 -6.00 5.84
C ALA A 149 23.64 -4.62 5.86
N ASP A 150 22.31 -4.56 5.92
CA ASP A 150 21.54 -3.32 6.06
C ASP A 150 20.27 -3.60 6.87
N ASN A 151 19.86 -2.65 7.70
CA ASN A 151 18.63 -2.76 8.48
C ASN A 151 17.42 -2.48 7.58
N TRP A 152 16.24 -3.00 7.94
CA TRP A 152 14.97 -2.72 7.24
C TRP A 152 14.96 -3.13 5.76
N ASN A 153 15.57 -4.28 5.43
CA ASN A 153 15.72 -4.78 4.07
C ASN A 153 15.24 -6.23 3.86
N ALA A 154 14.45 -6.76 4.79
CA ALA A 154 14.10 -8.18 4.84
C ALA A 154 13.20 -8.64 3.67
N PHE A 155 12.49 -7.70 3.02
CA PHE A 155 11.56 -7.98 1.92
C PHE A 155 12.04 -7.37 0.59
N GLU A 156 11.54 -7.93 -0.51
CA GLU A 156 11.75 -7.43 -1.87
C GLU A 156 10.89 -6.18 -2.17
N ASN A 157 11.29 -5.42 -3.19
CA ASN A 157 10.56 -4.27 -3.74
C ASN A 157 10.30 -3.11 -2.76
N LEU A 158 11.06 -2.99 -1.67
CA LEU A 158 10.95 -1.85 -0.74
C LEU A 158 11.35 -0.51 -1.38
N SER A 159 12.20 -0.54 -2.41
CA SER A 159 12.66 0.63 -3.16
C SER A 159 11.61 1.21 -4.12
N GLN A 160 10.44 0.58 -4.25
CA GLN A 160 9.34 1.10 -5.08
C GLN A 160 8.74 2.40 -4.52
N TYR A 161 8.96 2.69 -3.23
CA TYR A 161 8.63 3.94 -2.57
C TYR A 161 9.92 4.60 -2.07
N ASP A 162 9.98 5.92 -2.11
CA ASP A 162 11.14 6.68 -1.64
C ASP A 162 10.88 7.26 -0.25
N ASN A 163 11.90 7.37 0.60
CA ASN A 163 11.83 8.05 1.91
C ASN A 163 10.76 7.54 2.92
N TRP A 164 10.27 6.30 2.75
CA TRP A 164 9.26 5.71 3.65
C TRP A 164 9.80 5.34 5.04
N ARG A 165 11.11 5.11 5.19
CA ARG A 165 11.73 4.51 6.40
C ARG A 165 11.33 5.25 7.68
N ASN A 166 11.49 6.58 7.70
CA ASN A 166 11.14 7.37 8.87
C ASN A 166 9.65 7.27 9.20
N ALA A 167 8.78 7.31 8.19
CA ALA A 167 7.33 7.25 8.43
C ALA A 167 6.90 5.89 9.03
N VAL A 168 7.47 4.79 8.53
CA VAL A 168 7.22 3.45 9.07
C VAL A 168 7.74 3.34 10.51
N VAL A 169 8.93 3.86 10.80
CA VAL A 169 9.48 3.88 12.18
C VAL A 169 8.60 4.73 13.11
N GLU A 170 8.26 5.95 12.71
CA GLU A 170 7.40 6.85 13.51
C GLU A 170 6.02 6.24 13.78
N TYR A 171 5.48 5.49 12.81
CA TYR A 171 4.24 4.74 12.97
C TYR A 171 4.37 3.60 13.98
N HIS A 172 5.35 2.71 13.80
CA HIS A 172 5.49 1.53 14.66
C HIS A 172 5.97 1.85 16.08
N THR A 173 6.67 2.96 16.27
CA THR A 173 7.05 3.46 17.60
C THR A 173 5.90 4.21 18.29
N GLY A 174 4.84 4.56 17.55
CA GLY A 174 3.72 5.36 18.06
C GLY A 174 4.03 6.85 18.19
N LEU A 175 5.18 7.33 17.68
CA LEU A 175 5.50 8.76 17.65
C LEU A 175 4.47 9.53 16.82
N LYS A 176 4.05 8.95 15.69
CA LYS A 176 2.96 9.46 14.84
C LYS A 176 1.97 8.32 14.60
N PRO A 177 0.80 8.35 15.24
CA PRO A 177 -0.15 7.26 15.14
C PRO A 177 -0.88 7.27 13.79
N ASN A 178 -1.73 6.28 13.54
CA ASN A 178 -2.42 6.14 12.26
C ASN A 178 -3.23 7.40 11.89
N GLU A 179 -3.88 8.01 12.88
CA GLU A 179 -4.70 9.21 12.75
C GLU A 179 -3.91 10.40 12.20
N TYR A 180 -2.62 10.52 12.58
CA TYR A 180 -1.74 11.55 12.03
C TYR A 180 -1.57 11.36 10.53
N TYR A 181 -1.31 10.12 10.07
CA TYR A 181 -1.06 9.83 8.66
C TYR A 181 -2.33 9.96 7.82
N VAL A 182 -3.47 9.51 8.34
CA VAL A 182 -4.78 9.71 7.70
C VAL A 182 -5.06 11.21 7.52
N ALA A 183 -4.90 12.01 8.57
CA ALA A 183 -5.10 13.45 8.52
C ALA A 183 -4.10 14.15 7.59
N LYS A 184 -2.83 13.71 7.59
CA LYS A 184 -1.81 14.23 6.68
C LYS A 184 -2.15 13.95 5.22
N THR A 185 -2.57 12.73 4.89
CA THR A 185 -2.98 12.36 3.54
C THR A 185 -4.18 13.19 3.08
N GLU A 186 -5.16 13.43 3.94
CA GLU A 186 -6.30 14.29 3.63
C GLU A 186 -5.87 15.76 3.43
N PHE A 187 -5.00 16.27 4.30
CA PHE A 187 -4.43 17.61 4.18
C PHE A 187 -3.67 17.80 2.87
N ASP A 188 -2.81 16.84 2.49
CA ASP A 188 -2.02 16.90 1.26
C ASP A 188 -2.93 16.92 0.02
N LYS A 189 -4.01 16.12 0.00
CA LYS A 189 -5.03 16.14 -1.06
C LYS A 189 -5.75 17.49 -1.16
N LEU A 190 -6.20 18.04 -0.03
CA LEU A 190 -6.89 19.34 -0.01
C LEU A 190 -5.94 20.48 -0.45
N LYS A 191 -4.66 20.38 -0.10
CA LYS A 191 -3.64 21.34 -0.51
C LYS A 191 -3.40 21.31 -2.02
N GLU A 192 -3.41 20.13 -2.63
CA GLU A 192 -3.31 19.98 -4.09
C GLU A 192 -4.51 20.62 -4.80
N VAL A 193 -5.73 20.31 -4.37
CA VAL A 193 -6.96 20.92 -4.90
C VAL A 193 -6.93 22.45 -4.74
N ALA A 194 -6.49 22.95 -3.59
CA ALA A 194 -6.37 24.40 -3.35
C ALA A 194 -5.34 25.04 -4.30
N ALA A 195 -4.23 24.36 -4.57
CA ALA A 195 -3.21 24.84 -5.51
C ALA A 195 -3.74 24.92 -6.95
N GLU A 196 -4.50 23.91 -7.40
CA GLU A 196 -5.16 23.92 -8.70
C GLU A 196 -6.18 25.06 -8.82
N LYS A 197 -7.06 25.22 -7.82
CA LYS A 197 -8.04 26.33 -7.82
C LYS A 197 -7.38 27.70 -7.77
N SER A 198 -6.28 27.84 -7.04
CA SER A 198 -5.48 29.07 -7.06
C SER A 198 -4.89 29.34 -8.45
N LYS A 199 -4.47 28.31 -9.19
CA LYS A 199 -3.95 28.44 -10.55
C LYS A 199 -5.05 28.84 -11.54
N GLU A 200 -6.22 28.21 -11.48
CA GLU A 200 -7.40 28.59 -12.27
C GLU A 200 -7.79 30.05 -12.03
N THR A 201 -7.86 30.45 -10.75
CA THR A 201 -8.22 31.83 -10.38
C THR A 201 -7.21 32.85 -10.92
N LYS A 202 -5.91 32.53 -10.88
CA LYS A 202 -4.86 33.39 -11.47
C LYS A 202 -5.02 33.51 -12.99
N MET A 203 -5.32 32.41 -13.68
CA MET A 203 -5.58 32.44 -15.13
C MET A 203 -6.82 33.28 -15.46
N MET A 204 -7.93 33.08 -14.76
CA MET A 204 -9.15 33.88 -14.97
C MET A 204 -8.93 35.37 -14.74
N LYS A 205 -8.19 35.74 -13.68
CA LYS A 205 -7.81 37.14 -13.45
C LYS A 205 -6.98 37.70 -14.60
N SER A 206 -5.98 36.96 -15.10
CA SER A 206 -5.19 37.42 -16.24
C SER A 206 -6.00 37.58 -17.53
N LEU A 207 -6.99 36.71 -17.77
CA LEU A 207 -7.90 36.83 -18.91
C LEU A 207 -8.78 38.07 -18.77
N LEU A 208 -9.37 38.28 -17.59
CA LEU A 208 -10.20 39.44 -17.30
C LEU A 208 -9.41 40.75 -17.47
N ASP A 209 -8.19 40.80 -16.96
CA ASP A 209 -7.31 41.98 -17.09
C ASP A 209 -6.98 42.27 -18.56
N ASN A 210 -6.73 41.23 -19.35
CA ASN A 210 -6.49 41.37 -20.78
C ASN A 210 -7.74 41.82 -21.53
N THR A 211 -8.91 41.23 -21.25
CA THR A 211 -10.19 41.64 -21.85
C THR A 211 -10.54 43.08 -21.50
N ASN A 212 -10.36 43.51 -20.25
CA ASN A 212 -10.59 44.89 -19.83
C ASN A 212 -9.67 45.86 -20.55
N LYS A 213 -8.38 45.52 -20.70
CA LYS A 213 -7.45 46.32 -21.52
C LYS A 213 -7.92 46.43 -22.96
N SER A 214 -8.32 45.31 -23.58
CA SER A 214 -8.85 45.30 -24.95
C SER A 214 -10.12 46.15 -25.08
N ILE A 215 -11.08 46.04 -24.17
CA ILE A 215 -12.31 46.86 -24.18
C ILE A 215 -11.99 48.34 -24.01
N SER A 216 -11.08 48.68 -23.08
CA SER A 216 -10.67 50.08 -22.86
C SER A 216 -9.87 50.68 -24.03
N SER A 217 -9.29 49.85 -24.89
CA SER A 217 -8.57 50.27 -26.09
C SER A 217 -9.47 50.41 -27.33
N VAL A 218 -10.74 50.00 -27.24
CA VAL A 218 -11.72 50.19 -28.32
C VAL A 218 -12.43 51.52 -28.07
N ASP A 219 -11.98 52.56 -28.76
CA ASP A 219 -12.77 53.79 -28.90
C ASP A 219 -14.02 53.44 -29.72
N PHE A 220 -15.18 53.35 -29.06
CA PHE A 220 -16.45 53.34 -29.75
C PHE A 220 -16.69 54.73 -30.36
N SER A 221 -16.19 54.96 -31.58
CA SER A 221 -16.59 56.10 -32.39
C SER A 221 -17.98 55.85 -32.97
N ILE A 222 -19.00 55.83 -32.11
CA ILE A 222 -20.39 55.87 -32.56
C ILE A 222 -20.64 57.30 -33.06
N SER A 223 -20.24 57.57 -34.30
CA SER A 223 -20.66 58.77 -35.00
C SER A 223 -22.10 58.58 -35.45
N ILE A 224 -23.01 59.35 -34.83
CA ILE A 224 -24.45 59.28 -35.09
C ILE A 224 -24.78 59.56 -36.58
N ASP A 225 -23.90 60.31 -37.26
CA ASP A 225 -24.05 60.67 -38.67
C ASP A 225 -23.75 59.51 -39.63
N ILE A 226 -22.87 58.57 -39.23
CA ILE A 226 -22.60 57.35 -40.01
C ILE A 226 -23.78 56.39 -39.89
N PHE A 227 -24.34 56.23 -38.69
CA PHE A 227 -25.51 55.38 -38.46
C PHE A 227 -26.77 55.87 -39.18
N LYS A 228 -26.98 57.19 -39.26
CA LYS A 228 -28.09 57.76 -40.05
C LYS A 228 -27.96 57.45 -41.55
N LYS A 229 -26.74 57.39 -42.08
CA LYS A 229 -26.50 57.10 -43.50
C LYS A 229 -26.79 55.65 -43.89
N GLU A 230 -26.61 54.70 -42.97
CA GLU A 230 -26.91 53.27 -43.19
C GLU A 230 -28.41 52.93 -43.07
N VAL A 231 -29.21 53.75 -42.37
CA VAL A 231 -30.65 53.52 -42.20
C VAL A 231 -31.47 54.13 -43.35
N ASP A 232 -30.90 55.10 -44.08
CA ASP A 232 -31.53 55.77 -45.22
C ASP A 232 -31.16 55.11 -46.59
N GLU A 233 -30.44 53.99 -46.61
CA GLU A 233 -30.26 53.07 -47.77
C GLU A 233 -31.23 51.87 -47.68
#